data_AF-A0A959ZW60-F1
#
_entry.id   AF-A0A959ZW60-F1
#
_cell.length_a   1.000
_cell.length_b   1.000
_cell.length_c   1.000
_cell.angle_alpha   90.00
_cell.angle_beta   90.00
_cell.angle_gamma   90.00
#
_symmetry.space_group_name_H-M   'P 1'
#
loop_
_entity.id
_entity.type
_entity.pdbx_description
1 polymer ?
#
loop_
_entity_poly.entity_id
_entity_poly.type
_entity_poly.pdbx_seq_one_letter_code
_entity_poly.pdbx_strand_id
1 'polypeptide(L)'
;MSARADIESAEPTELVYVPSNSWAPVIVAAGIAFILVGFFKGWSLWVIGAIILLLGLRAWWHISNDEIEGMRREQRADTAVIPAEPVRRAR
;
A
#
# COMPACT_ATOMS: atom_id res chain seq x y z
N MET A 1 -15.29 -34.64 -14.73
CA MET A 1 -14.37 -34.12 -13.69
C MET A 1 -13.53 -33.02 -14.32
N SER A 2 -14.06 -31.79 -14.46
CA SER A 2 -13.38 -30.70 -15.17
C SER A 2 -13.81 -29.29 -14.69
N ALA A 3 -14.26 -29.15 -13.45
CA ALA A 3 -14.74 -27.87 -12.91
C ALA A 3 -13.69 -27.12 -12.06
N ARG A 4 -12.45 -27.63 -11.99
CA ARG A 4 -11.40 -27.05 -11.13
C ARG A 4 -10.42 -26.12 -11.88
N ALA A 5 -10.45 -26.09 -13.21
CA ALA A 5 -9.51 -25.30 -14.01
C ALA A 5 -9.97 -23.84 -14.22
N ASP A 6 -11.26 -23.54 -14.07
CA ASP A 6 -11.82 -22.22 -14.42
C ASP A 6 -11.68 -21.17 -13.29
N ILE A 7 -11.24 -21.57 -12.09
CA ILE A 7 -11.06 -20.63 -10.96
C ILE A 7 -9.68 -19.94 -11.01
N GLU A 8 -8.74 -20.47 -11.79
CA GLU A 8 -7.34 -20.02 -11.74
C GLU A 8 -7.06 -18.78 -12.62
N SER A 9 -7.98 -18.37 -13.50
CA SER A 9 -7.84 -17.19 -14.37
C SER A 9 -8.95 -16.14 -14.24
N ALA A 10 -9.61 -16.06 -13.08
CA ALA A 10 -10.55 -14.97 -12.83
C ALA A 10 -9.75 -13.68 -12.56
N GLU A 11 -9.59 -12.86 -13.59
CA GLU A 11 -9.05 -11.50 -13.46
C GLU A 11 -9.90 -10.74 -12.42
N PRO A 12 -9.30 -10.06 -11.42
CA PRO A 12 -10.05 -9.45 -10.32
C PRO A 12 -11.13 -8.50 -10.85
N THR A 13 -12.39 -8.87 -10.65
CA THR A 13 -13.56 -8.08 -11.12
C THR A 13 -13.86 -6.89 -10.20
N GLU A 14 -13.29 -6.86 -9.00
CA GLU A 14 -13.31 -5.72 -8.08
C GLU A 14 -11.99 -4.96 -8.12
N LEU A 15 -12.07 -3.62 -8.17
CA LEU A 15 -10.94 -2.71 -8.04
C LEU A 15 -10.45 -2.64 -6.58
N VAL A 16 -10.07 -3.78 -6.00
CA VAL A 16 -9.40 -3.81 -4.70
C VAL A 16 -7.92 -3.61 -4.92
N TYR A 17 -7.39 -2.47 -4.48
CA TYR A 17 -5.96 -2.22 -4.48
C TYR A 17 -5.27 -3.14 -3.48
N VAL A 18 -4.39 -4.00 -3.96
CA VAL A 18 -3.56 -4.87 -3.13
C VAL A 18 -2.14 -4.30 -3.14
N PRO A 19 -1.69 -3.66 -2.04
CA PRO A 19 -0.34 -3.12 -1.96
C PRO A 19 0.72 -4.22 -2.07
N SER A 20 1.87 -3.86 -2.61
CA SER A 20 3.00 -4.77 -2.70
C SER A 20 3.60 -5.03 -1.32
N ASN A 21 4.27 -6.18 -1.14
CA ASN A 21 4.91 -6.49 0.13
C ASN A 21 6.10 -5.53 0.38
N SER A 22 6.04 -4.74 1.46
CA SER A 22 7.04 -3.73 1.79
C SER A 22 7.66 -3.94 3.17
N TRP A 23 9.00 -3.88 3.21
CA TRP A 23 9.78 -3.92 4.46
C TRP A 23 9.90 -2.57 5.16
N ALA A 24 9.46 -1.48 4.52
CA ALA A 24 9.62 -0.13 5.05
C ALA A 24 9.00 0.07 6.45
N PRO A 25 7.80 -0.47 6.77
CA PRO A 25 7.21 -0.33 8.10
C PRO A 25 8.06 -0.98 9.20
N VAL A 26 8.70 -2.11 8.90
CA VAL A 26 9.57 -2.83 9.85
C VAL A 26 10.82 -2.02 10.15
N ILE A 27 11.44 -1.41 9.14
CA ILE A 27 12.63 -0.58 9.30
C ILE A 27 12.30 0.68 10.12
N VAL A 28 11.16 1.32 9.85
CA VAL A 28 10.68 2.47 10.63
C VAL A 28 10.46 2.08 12.09
N ALA A 29 9.79 0.96 12.35
CA ALA A 29 9.59 0.46 13.71
C ALA A 29 10.92 0.18 14.44
N ALA A 30 11.90 -0.40 13.74
CA ALA A 30 13.23 -0.61 14.30
C ALA A 30 13.92 0.72 14.64
N GLY A 31 13.84 1.73 13.78
CA GLY A 31 14.37 3.08 14.05
C GLY A 31 13.75 3.71 15.29
N ILE A 32 12.43 3.64 15.44
CA ILE A 32 11.71 4.10 16.64
C ILE A 32 12.19 3.33 17.88
N ALA A 33 12.31 2.01 17.80
CA ALA A 33 12.78 1.19 18.91
C ALA A 33 14.21 1.59 19.36
N PHE A 34 15.12 1.82 18.41
CA PHE A 34 16.48 2.28 18.71
C PHE A 34 16.50 3.67 19.37
N ILE A 35 15.63 4.59 18.93
CA ILE A 35 15.47 5.90 19.57
C ILE A 35 15.01 5.73 21.02
N LEU A 36 13.96 4.93 21.26
CA LEU A 36 13.43 4.68 22.59
C LEU A 36 14.47 4.05 23.51
N VAL A 37 15.18 3.02 23.04
CA VAL A 37 16.27 2.40 23.80
C VAL A 37 17.42 3.39 24.03
N GLY A 38 17.73 4.22 23.04
CA GLY A 38 18.78 5.23 23.11
C GLY A 38 18.53 6.29 24.17
N PHE A 39 17.28 6.65 24.43
CA PHE A 39 16.95 7.55 25.55
C PHE A 39 17.39 7.00 26.91
N PHE A 40 17.40 5.68 27.10
CA PHE A 40 17.79 5.05 28.38
C PHE A 40 19.25 4.60 28.41
N LYS A 41 19.79 4.11 27.28
CA LYS A 41 21.13 3.50 27.23
C LYS A 41 22.22 4.49 26.81
N GLY A 42 21.89 5.56 26.08
CA GLY A 42 22.84 6.59 25.68
C GLY A 42 22.62 7.13 24.27
N TRP A 43 23.15 8.34 24.06
CA TRP A 43 22.94 9.14 22.84
C TRP A 43 23.36 8.45 21.54
N SER A 44 24.33 7.52 21.59
CA SER A 44 24.80 6.80 20.40
C SER A 44 23.72 5.95 19.74
N LEU A 45 22.91 5.23 20.53
CA LEU A 45 21.79 4.43 20.01
C LEU A 45 20.65 5.32 19.53
N TRP A 46 20.48 6.47 20.16
CA TRP A 46 19.50 7.46 19.71
C TRP A 46 19.85 7.98 18.30
N VAL A 47 21.13 8.32 18.06
CA VAL A 47 21.62 8.75 16.74
C VAL A 47 21.47 7.64 15.69
N ILE A 48 21.84 6.40 16.03
CA ILE A 48 21.66 5.26 15.13
C ILE A 48 20.18 5.07 14.77
N GLY A 49 19.29 5.11 15.76
CA GLY A 49 17.85 5.00 15.56
C GLY A 49 17.29 6.13 14.70
N ALA A 50 17.75 7.36 14.91
CA ALA A 50 17.36 8.52 14.09
C ALA A 50 17.76 8.33 12.63
N ILE A 51 18.98 7.85 12.35
CA ILE A 51 19.44 7.58 10.98
C ILE A 51 18.57 6.48 10.33
N ILE A 52 18.36 5.36 11.02
CA ILE A 52 17.53 4.25 10.53
C ILE A 52 16.10 4.74 10.24
N LEU A 53 15.53 5.51 11.15
CA LEU A 53 14.18 6.05 11.00
C LEU A 53 14.07 6.95 9.77
N LEU A 54 15.01 7.88 9.58
CA LEU A 54 15.03 8.78 8.43
C LEU A 54 15.15 8.04 7.10
N LEU A 55 16.03 7.03 7.03
CA LEU A 55 16.19 6.19 5.85
C LEU A 55 14.93 5.36 5.57
N GLY A 56 14.31 4.77 6.62
CA GLY A 56 13.08 4.01 6.51
C GLY A 56 11.91 4.86 6.02
N LEU A 57 11.73 6.06 6.59
CA LEU A 57 10.69 6.99 6.17
C LEU A 57 10.88 7.46 4.72
N ARG A 58 12.13 7.76 4.32
CA ARG A 58 12.45 8.13 2.94
C ARG A 58 12.10 6.99 1.98
N ALA A 59 12.50 5.76 2.29
CA ALA A 59 12.19 4.60 1.46
C ALA A 59 10.68 4.37 1.36
N TRP A 60 9.97 4.48 2.49
CA TRP A 60 8.52 4.32 2.51
C TRP A 60 7.82 5.37 1.66
N TRP A 61 8.23 6.63 1.77
CA TRP A 61 7.69 7.73 0.98
C TRP A 61 7.84 7.50 -0.52
N HIS A 62 9.02 7.04 -0.96
CA HIS A 62 9.25 6.72 -2.37
C HIS A 62 8.35 5.57 -2.85
N ILE A 63 8.29 4.46 -2.09
CA ILE A 63 7.45 3.30 -2.44
C ILE A 63 5.97 3.71 -2.54
N SER A 64 5.49 4.50 -1.57
CA SER A 64 4.10 4.97 -1.58
C SER A 64 3.79 5.90 -2.75
N ASN A 65 4.72 6.78 -3.13
CA ASN A 65 4.51 7.64 -4.30
C ASN A 65 4.52 6.84 -5.60
N ASP A 66 5.45 5.90 -5.76
CA ASP A 66 5.53 5.04 -6.94
C ASP A 66 4.24 4.20 -7.08
N GLU A 67 3.71 3.71 -5.95
CA GLU A 67 2.44 2.98 -5.91
C GLU A 67 1.24 3.87 -6.27
N ILE A 68 1.19 5.11 -5.76
CA ILE A 68 0.12 6.09 -6.06
C ILE A 68 0.17 6.55 -7.52
N GLU A 69 1.36 6.75 -8.08
CA GLU A 69 1.54 7.08 -9.49
C GLU A 69 1.08 5.94 -10.41
N GLY A 70 1.23 4.69 -9.96
CA GLY A 70 0.73 3.50 -10.64
C GLY A 70 -0.79 3.27 -10.54
N MET A 71 -1.49 3.96 -9.62
CA MET A 71 -2.95 3.82 -9.50
C MET A 71 -3.64 4.44 -10.73
N ARG A 72 -4.36 3.60 -11.48
CA ARG A 72 -5.15 4.01 -12.65
C ARG A 72 -6.18 5.05 -12.22
N ARG A 73 -5.96 6.32 -12.58
CA ARG A 73 -6.82 7.46 -12.20
C ARG A 73 -8.23 7.45 -12.80
N GLU A 74 -8.54 6.50 -13.68
CA GLU A 74 -9.82 6.42 -14.39
C GLU A 74 -10.47 5.05 -14.15
N GLN A 75 -11.46 5.04 -13.25
CA GLN A 75 -12.46 3.99 -13.15
C GLN A 75 -13.31 4.01 -14.42
N ARG A 76 -13.26 2.93 -15.21
CA ARG A 76 -14.24 2.73 -16.28
C ARG A 76 -15.62 2.62 -15.62
N ALA A 77 -16.47 3.61 -15.84
CA ALA A 77 -17.84 3.65 -15.32
C ALA A 77 -18.71 2.47 -15.81
N ASP A 78 -18.22 1.72 -16.80
CA ASP A 78 -18.92 0.62 -17.47
C ASP A 78 -18.98 -0.67 -16.63
N THR A 79 -18.14 -0.81 -15.60
CA THR A 79 -18.12 -1.98 -14.68
C THR A 79 -18.58 -1.67 -13.27
N ALA A 80 -19.11 -0.46 -13.02
CA ALA A 80 -19.70 -0.14 -11.73
C ALA A 80 -21.02 -0.92 -11.55
N VAL A 81 -21.10 -1.77 -10.51
CA VAL A 81 -22.33 -2.49 -10.11
C VAL A 81 -23.47 -1.51 -9.78
N ILE A 82 -23.16 -0.23 -9.59
CA ILE A 82 -24.12 0.85 -9.38
C ILE A 82 -23.86 1.93 -10.45
N PRO A 83 -24.79 2.18 -11.38
CA PRO A 83 -24.63 3.22 -12.38
C PRO A 83 -24.53 4.58 -11.70
N ALA A 84 -23.50 5.35 -12.04
CA ALA A 84 -23.28 6.71 -11.52
C ALA A 84 -24.35 7.71 -11.98
N GLU A 85 -25.10 7.38 -13.03
CA GLU A 85 -26.24 8.17 -13.51
C GLU A 85 -27.55 7.37 -13.42
N PRO A 86 -28.65 7.97 -12.91
CA PRO A 86 -29.95 7.31 -12.92
C PRO A 86 -30.43 7.13 -14.36
N VAL A 87 -30.76 5.88 -14.73
CA VAL A 87 -31.31 5.53 -16.05
C VAL A 87 -32.63 6.30 -16.28
N ARG A 88 -32.56 7.37 -17.06
CA ARG A 88 -33.75 8.14 -17.46
C ARG A 88 -34.53 7.33 -18.49
N ARG A 89 -35.61 6.66 -18.07
CA ARG A 89 -36.56 6.03 -18.99
C ARG A 89 -37.19 7.09 -19.88
N ALA A 90 -36.85 7.09 -21.17
CA ALA A 90 -37.63 7.75 -22.20
C ALA A 90 -38.97 7.02 -22.34
N ARG A 91 -40.05 7.79 -22.33
CA ARG A 91 -41.43 7.33 -22.55
C ARG A 91 -41.73 7.33 -24.04
#